data_AF-A0A1G6QN07-F1
#
_entry.id   AF-A0A1G6QN07-F1
#
_cell.length_a   1.000
_cell.length_b   1.000
_cell.length_c   1.000
_cell.angle_alpha   90.00
_cell.angle_beta   90.00
_cell.angle_gamma   90.00
#
_symmetry.space_group_name_H-M   'P 1'
#
loop_
_entity.id
_entity.type
_entity.pdbx_description
1 polymer ?
#
loop_
_entity_poly.entity_id
_entity_poly.type
_entity_poly.pdbx_seq_one_letter_code
_entity_poly.pdbx_strand_id
1 'polypeptide(L)' 'MTILVRLLDERRFDPPRDVEVENDGRWWSGEQTAWGLCDDGFGWRAAVTWRQLHDYGWGRHLTSVPPERVRLRAR' A
#
# COMPACT_ATOMS: atom_id res chain seq x y z
N MET A 1 -8.27 18.33 -16.12
CA MET A 1 -7.62 17.41 -17.07
C MET A 1 -7.31 16.14 -16.29
N THR A 2 -8.10 15.08 -16.46
CA THR A 2 -7.92 13.82 -15.70
C THR A 2 -6.86 13.01 -16.43
N ILE A 3 -5.70 12.78 -15.79
CA ILE A 3 -4.67 11.90 -16.33
C ILE A 3 -5.17 10.46 -16.15
N LEU A 4 -5.39 9.76 -17.25
CA LEU A 4 -5.65 8.32 -17.24
C LEU A 4 -4.33 7.61 -16.96
N VAL A 5 -4.22 6.99 -15.80
CA VAL A 5 -3.11 6.09 -15.45
C VAL A 5 -3.54 4.67 -15.78
N ARG A 6 -2.74 3.96 -16.57
CA ARG A 6 -3.00 2.57 -16.95
C ARG A 6 -2.16 1.62 -16.10
N LEU A 7 -2.78 0.53 -15.65
CA LEU A 7 -2.08 -0.59 -15.04
C LEU A 7 -1.39 -1.41 -16.12
N LEU A 8 -0.07 -1.52 -16.04
CA LEU A 8 0.77 -2.27 -16.97
C LEU A 8 0.94 -3.73 -16.52
N ASP A 9 1.12 -3.96 -15.22
CA ASP A 9 1.31 -5.29 -14.64
C ASP A 9 0.82 -5.32 -13.18
N GLU A 10 0.43 -6.50 -12.71
CA GLU A 10 -0.04 -6.74 -11.35
C GLU A 10 0.41 -8.11 -10.84
N ARG A 11 0.99 -8.11 -9.64
CA ARG A 11 1.41 -9.32 -8.91
C ARG A 11 0.60 -9.44 -7.64
N ARG A 12 -0.44 -10.28 -7.67
CA ARG A 12 -1.35 -10.49 -6.53
C ARG A 12 -0.78 -11.44 -5.49
N PHE A 13 -1.18 -11.23 -4.25
CA PHE A 13 -0.96 -12.13 -3.13
C PHE A 13 -2.31 -12.64 -2.60
N ASP A 14 -2.46 -13.96 -2.61
CA ASP A 14 -3.60 -14.66 -2.02
C ASP A 14 -3.04 -15.89 -1.26
N PRO A 15 -3.03 -15.89 0.09
CA PRO A 15 -3.62 -14.88 0.97
C PRO A 15 -2.84 -13.54 0.99
N PRO A 16 -3.46 -12.43 1.42
CA PRO A 16 -2.77 -11.16 1.64
C PRO A 16 -1.59 -11.31 2.60
N ARG A 17 -0.55 -10.51 2.39
CA ARG A 17 0.65 -10.52 3.25
C ARG A 17 0.50 -9.55 4.41
N ASP A 18 0.86 -9.97 5.61
CA ASP A 18 1.01 -9.08 6.76
C ASP A 18 2.19 -8.13 6.53
N VAL A 19 1.89 -6.83 6.56
CA VAL A 19 2.87 -5.77 6.33
C VAL A 19 2.76 -4.67 7.38
N GLU A 20 3.79 -3.83 7.41
CA GLU A 20 3.70 -2.50 7.99
C GLU A 20 3.81 -1.47 6.88
N VAL A 21 3.00 -0.41 6.97
CA VAL A 21 2.93 0.69 6.02
C VAL A 21 3.39 1.96 6.72
N GLU A 22 4.31 2.69 6.10
CA GLU A 22 4.77 4.00 6.58
C GLU A 22 3.75 5.08 6.21
N ASN A 23 3.30 5.81 7.22
CA ASN A 23 2.50 7.02 7.06
C ASN A 23 2.84 8.03 8.16
N ASP A 24 3.15 9.26 7.75
CA ASP A 24 3.54 10.37 8.62
C ASP A 24 4.71 10.03 9.58
N GLY A 25 5.72 9.33 9.07
CA GLY A 25 6.92 8.92 9.81
C GLY A 25 6.70 7.73 10.75
N ARG A 26 5.51 7.14 10.77
CA ARG A 26 5.16 6.01 11.63
C ARG A 26 4.75 4.79 10.81
N TRP A 27 5.10 3.62 11.32
CA TRP A 27 4.72 2.34 10.73
C TRP A 27 3.43 1.82 11.36
N TRP A 28 2.50 1.40 10.52
CA TRP A 28 1.17 0.91 10.91
C TRP A 28 0.92 -0.47 10.33
N SER A 29 0.31 -1.35 11.11
CA SER A 29 -0.01 -2.69 10.63
C SER A 29 -1.09 -2.66 9.55
N GLY A 30 -0.88 -3.48 8.52
CA GLY A 30 -1.80 -3.64 7.41
C GLY A 30 -1.58 -4.94 6.65
N GLU A 31 -2.32 -5.05 5.55
CA GLU A 31 -2.32 -6.18 4.65
C GLU A 31 -1.98 -5.70 3.24
N GLN A 32 -1.12 -6.43 2.55
CA GLN A 32 -0.81 -6.19 1.15
C GLN A 32 -1.47 -7.24 0.27
N THR A 33 -2.21 -6.79 -0.74
CA THR A 33 -2.92 -7.66 -1.69
C THR A 33 -2.21 -7.78 -3.03
N ALA A 34 -1.41 -6.80 -3.43
CA ALA A 34 -0.68 -6.85 -4.70
C ALA A 34 0.54 -5.91 -4.75
N TRP A 35 1.37 -6.12 -5.77
CA TRP A 35 2.17 -5.08 -6.42
C TRP A 35 1.52 -4.68 -7.73
N GLY A 36 1.40 -3.39 -8.01
CA GLY A 36 0.95 -2.86 -9.29
C GLY A 36 2.04 -2.01 -9.93
N LEU A 37 2.19 -2.13 -11.25
CA LEU A 37 3.05 -1.27 -12.07
C LEU A 37 2.14 -0.44 -12.99
N CYS A 38 2.25 0.87 -12.91
CA CYS A 38 1.49 1.80 -13.75
C CYS A 38 2.38 2.49 -14.79
N ASP A 39 1.77 3.06 -15.83
CA ASP A 39 2.45 3.84 -16.87
C ASP A 39 2.85 5.27 -16.46
N ASP A 40 2.69 5.60 -15.17
CA ASP A 40 2.95 6.91 -14.60
C ASP A 40 4.43 7.20 -14.30
N GLY A 41 5.32 6.23 -14.53
CA GLY A 41 6.77 6.36 -14.35
C GLY A 41 7.25 6.24 -12.90
N PHE A 42 6.37 5.99 -11.93
CA PHE A 42 6.74 5.83 -10.53
C PHE A 42 7.16 4.41 -10.13
N GLY A 43 7.13 3.47 -11.10
CA GLY A 43 7.51 2.09 -10.89
C GLY A 43 6.47 1.28 -10.09
N TRP A 44 6.94 0.24 -9.42
CA TRP A 44 6.08 -0.69 -8.68
C TRP A 44 5.55 -0.05 -7.40
N ARG A 45 4.25 -0.21 -7.12
CA ARG A 45 3.61 0.22 -5.88
C ARG A 45 2.88 -0.94 -5.22
N ALA A 46 2.92 -0.99 -3.89
CA ALA A 46 2.19 -1.98 -3.11
C ALA A 46 0.77 -1.50 -2.85
N ALA A 47 -0.22 -2.31 -3.27
CA ALA A 47 -1.60 -2.12 -2.90
C ALA A 47 -1.82 -2.63 -1.47
N VAL A 48 -2.14 -1.73 -0.55
CA VAL A 48 -2.21 -2.02 0.89
C VAL A 48 -3.50 -1.50 1.53
N THR A 49 -4.01 -2.26 2.49
CA THR A 49 -5.04 -1.82 3.43
C THR A 49 -4.43 -1.76 4.82
N TRP A 50 -4.54 -0.64 5.52
CA TRP A 50 -3.96 -0.47 6.86
C TRP A 50 -4.86 0.36 7.76
N ARG A 51 -4.62 0.27 9.07
CA ARG A 51 -5.39 1.00 10.09
C ARG A 51 -4.51 2.00 10.83
N GLN A 52 -4.96 3.25 10.88
CA GLN A 52 -4.34 4.33 11.64
C GLN A 52 -5.19 4.70 12.84
N LEU A 53 -4.56 4.96 13.99
CA LEU A 53 -5.24 5.57 15.12
C LEU A 53 -5.07 7.09 15.05
N HIS A 54 -6.20 7.81 15.02
CA HIS A 54 -6.29 9.25 15.13
C HIS A 54 -6.96 9.65 16.45
N ASP A 55 -6.94 10.95 16.76
CA ASP A 55 -7.59 11.51 17.96
C ASP A 55 -9.11 11.27 17.96
N TYR A 56 -9.72 11.13 16.78
CA TYR A 56 -11.14 10.81 16.59
C TYR A 56 -11.42 9.31 16.41
N GLY A 57 -10.42 8.43 16.58
CA GLY A 57 -10.56 6.98 16.51
C GLY A 57 -9.82 6.31 15.34
N TRP A 58 -10.17 5.06 15.06
CA TRP A 58 -9.52 4.24 14.03
C TRP A 58 -10.00 4.59 12.61
N GLY A 59 -9.05 4.94 11.73
CA GLY A 59 -9.25 5.09 10.29
C GLY A 59 -8.76 3.86 9.52
N ARG A 60 -9.51 3.43 8.49
CA ARG A 60 -9.06 2.42 7.53
C ARG A 60 -8.64 3.09 6.23
N HIS A 61 -7.43 2.83 5.78
CA HIS A 61 -6.86 3.40 4.56
C HIS A 61 -6.65 2.29 3.52
N LEU A 62 -7.06 2.56 2.28
CA LEU A 62 -6.76 1.74 1.11
C LEU A 62 -5.95 2.62 0.16
N THR A 63 -4.70 2.23 -0.13
CA THR A 63 -3.80 3.07 -0.92
C THR A 63 -2.72 2.24 -1.62
N SER A 64 -1.99 2.88 -2.55
CA SER A 64 -0.82 2.33 -3.21
C SER A 64 0.43 3.10 -2.79
N VAL A 65 1.36 2.43 -2.12
CA VAL A 65 2.61 3.04 -1.61
C VAL A 65 3.84 2.55 -2.38
N PRO A 66 4.89 3.36 -2.53
CA PRO A 66 6.13 2.89 -3.14
C PRO A 66 6.83 1.84 -2.24
N PRO A 67 7.78 1.06 -2.78
CA PRO A 67 8.35 -0.09 -2.07
C PRO A 67 9.04 0.26 -0.75
N GLU A 68 9.64 1.43 -0.65
CA GLU A 68 10.32 1.94 0.55
C GLU A 68 9.36 2.23 1.72
N ARG A 69 8.05 2.37 1.45
CA ARG A 69 7.02 2.65 2.46
C ARG A 69 6.24 1.42 2.91
N VAL A 70 6.65 0.23 2.48
CA VAL A 70 6.05 -1.03 2.90
C VAL A 70 7.14 -2.00 3.31
N ARG A 71 6.94 -2.71 4.41
CA ARG A 71 7.82 -3.79 4.84
C ARG A 71 7.03 -4.98 5.34
N LEU A 72 7.59 -6.17 5.18
CA LEU A 72 6.98 -7.38 5.75
C LEU A 72 6.97 -7.27 7.27
N ARG A 73 5.85 -7.63 7.89
CA ARG A 73 5.75 -7.69 9.33
C ARG A 73 6.44 -8.98 9.81
N ALA A 74 7.43 -8.85 10.70
CA ALA A 74 8.02 -10.01 11.35
C ALA A 74 6.96 -10.67 12.25
N ARG A 75 6.89 -11.99 12.18
CA ARG A 75 5.93 -12.82 12.91
C ARG A 75 6.37 -13.06 14.35
#